data_AF-A0A1V4A6T2-F1
#
_entry.id   AF-A0A1V4A6T2-F1
#
_cell.length_a   1.000
_cell.length_b   1.000
_cell.length_c   1.000
_cell.angle_alpha   90.00
_cell.angle_beta   90.00
_cell.angle_gamma   90.00
#
_symmetry.space_group_name_H-M   'P 1'
#
loop_
_entity.id
_entity.type
_entity.pdbx_description
1 polymer ?
#
loop_
_entity_poly.entity_id
_entity_poly.type
_entity_poly.pdbx_seq_one_letter_code
_entity_poly.pdbx_strand_id
1 'polypeptide(L)'
;MLELTMASLSGAPDTGATAGMQLTDAADDPGTVLRIGRDQGLCVLVAPQDWLFVSRAHLEFRCGPGGGWTVTWLRGSRPEPSSETRVESQGEVRPLAYGETWALPPATAGELVVQDRSGPRSIHVGYYLESGTGGTGGTGRPGGPGGTGGAGGAG
;
A
#
# COMPACT_ATOMS: atom_id res chain seq x y z
N MET A 1 3.65 -3.09 8.14
CA MET A 1 4.00 -3.76 6.86
C MET A 1 3.06 -3.27 5.76
N LEU A 2 3.56 -3.13 4.52
CA LEU A 2 2.77 -2.86 3.32
C LEU A 2 2.78 -4.09 2.41
N GLU A 3 1.60 -4.59 2.06
CA GLU A 3 1.42 -5.64 1.06
C GLU A 3 0.76 -5.06 -0.20
N LEU A 4 1.23 -5.46 -1.37
CA LEU A 4 0.76 -5.01 -2.68
C LEU A 4 0.43 -6.21 -3.56
N THR A 5 -0.77 -6.24 -4.10
CA THR A 5 -1.20 -7.20 -5.13
C THR A 5 -1.51 -6.44 -6.41
N MET A 6 -0.93 -6.83 -7.53
CA MET A 6 -1.20 -6.24 -8.84
C MET A 6 -1.91 -7.23 -9.75
N ALA A 7 -2.97 -6.77 -10.42
CA ALA A 7 -3.62 -7.46 -11.52
C ALA A 7 -3.55 -6.59 -12.79
N SER A 8 -3.07 -7.14 -13.90
CA SER A 8 -3.10 -6.49 -15.21
C SER A 8 -4.25 -7.04 -16.04
N LEU A 9 -5.21 -6.19 -16.43
CA LEU A 9 -6.41 -6.56 -17.18
C LEU A 9 -6.39 -5.97 -18.59
N SER A 10 -6.42 -6.83 -19.61
CA SER A 10 -6.41 -6.41 -21.02
C SER A 10 -7.81 -6.09 -21.60
N GLY A 11 -8.88 -6.30 -20.83
CA GLY A 11 -10.28 -6.11 -21.23
C GLY A 11 -11.18 -5.81 -20.03
N ALA A 12 -12.46 -5.53 -20.29
CA ALA A 12 -13.44 -5.22 -19.25
C ALA A 12 -13.57 -6.38 -18.24
N PRO A 13 -13.79 -6.09 -16.93
CA PRO A 13 -13.78 -7.09 -15.87
C PRO A 13 -14.74 -8.27 -16.10
N ASP A 14 -15.84 -8.06 -16.83
CA ASP A 14 -16.85 -9.09 -17.15
C ASP A 14 -16.50 -10.01 -18.35
N THR A 15 -15.39 -9.78 -19.05
CA THR A 15 -15.04 -10.52 -20.27
C THR A 15 -13.73 -11.28 -20.14
N GLY A 16 -13.68 -12.28 -19.24
CA GLY A 16 -12.63 -13.31 -19.24
C GLY A 16 -11.19 -12.79 -19.34
N ALA A 17 -10.92 -11.62 -18.74
CA ALA A 17 -9.63 -10.97 -18.83
C ALA A 17 -8.55 -11.86 -18.20
N THR A 18 -7.45 -12.11 -18.92
CA THR A 18 -6.30 -12.81 -18.35
C THR A 18 -5.60 -11.86 -17.41
N ALA A 19 -5.84 -12.01 -16.11
CA ALA A 19 -5.16 -11.25 -15.08
C ALA A 19 -3.76 -11.82 -14.84
N GLY A 20 -2.73 -11.10 -15.24
CA GLY A 20 -1.40 -11.33 -14.69
C GLY A 20 -1.40 -10.86 -13.24
N MET A 21 -1.41 -11.79 -12.27
CA MET A 21 -1.38 -11.48 -10.85
C MET A 21 0.06 -11.53 -10.31
N GLN A 22 0.46 -10.49 -9.60
CA GLN A 22 1.74 -10.38 -8.92
C GLN A 22 1.51 -9.92 -7.47
N LEU A 23 2.33 -10.39 -6.54
CA LEU A 23 2.26 -10.05 -5.12
C LEU A 23 3.67 -9.66 -4.64
N THR A 24 3.75 -8.63 -3.81
CA THR A 24 4.97 -8.26 -3.08
C THR A 24 4.60 -7.58 -1.77
N ASP A 25 5.46 -7.69 -0.78
CA ASP A 25 5.34 -6.99 0.49
C ASP A 25 6.65 -6.28 0.86
N ALA A 26 6.56 -5.36 1.81
CA ALA A 26 7.72 -4.78 2.46
C ALA A 26 7.43 -4.34 3.90
N ALA A 27 8.46 -4.42 4.74
CA ALA A 27 8.46 -3.87 6.08
C ALA A 27 8.33 -2.34 6.06
N ASP A 28 7.73 -1.78 7.11
CA ASP A 28 7.59 -0.34 7.35
C ASP A 28 8.88 0.34 7.82
N ASP A 29 10.04 -0.15 7.35
CA ASP A 29 11.33 0.47 7.63
C ASP A 29 11.44 1.84 6.92
N PRO A 30 11.91 2.88 7.62
CA PRO A 30 11.97 4.23 7.06
C PRO A 30 12.92 4.29 5.85
N GLY A 31 12.42 4.83 4.75
CA GLY A 31 13.17 4.89 3.48
C GLY A 31 12.96 3.69 2.57
N THR A 32 12.18 2.69 2.98
CA THR A 32 11.75 1.59 2.10
C THR A 32 10.93 2.13 0.93
N VAL A 33 11.21 1.61 -0.27
CA VAL A 33 10.57 2.02 -1.52
C VAL A 33 10.12 0.80 -2.31
N LEU A 34 8.85 0.79 -2.72
CA LEU A 34 8.31 -0.16 -3.70
C LEU A 34 7.83 0.61 -4.93
N ARG A 35 8.16 0.11 -6.12
CA ARG A 35 7.78 0.74 -7.39
C ARG A 35 6.99 -0.20 -8.26
N ILE A 36 6.03 0.38 -8.97
CA ILE A 36 5.18 -0.29 -9.96
C ILE A 36 5.35 0.42 -11.28
N GLY A 37 5.54 -0.34 -12.36
CA GLY A 37 5.73 0.21 -13.69
C GLY A 37 6.07 -0.90 -14.67
N ARG A 38 6.59 -0.55 -15.84
CA ARG A 38 6.96 -1.53 -16.87
C ARG A 38 8.46 -1.88 -16.90
N ASP A 39 9.27 -1.23 -16.08
CA ASP A 39 10.72 -1.45 -16.03
C ASP A 39 11.10 -2.39 -14.89
N GLN A 40 11.49 -3.61 -15.23
CA GLN A 40 11.85 -4.66 -14.28
C GLN A 40 13.13 -4.36 -13.50
N GLY A 41 13.99 -3.45 -13.98
CA GLY A 41 15.17 -3.02 -13.22
C GLY A 41 14.85 -2.02 -12.10
N LEU A 42 13.67 -1.38 -12.16
CA LEU A 42 13.25 -0.35 -11.21
C LEU A 42 12.05 -0.77 -10.36
N CYS A 43 11.21 -1.67 -10.86
CA CYS A 43 9.91 -1.99 -10.29
C CYS A 43 9.86 -3.43 -9.79
N VAL A 44 9.25 -3.60 -8.62
CA VAL A 44 8.98 -4.91 -8.02
C VAL A 44 7.75 -5.56 -8.64
N LEU A 45 6.75 -4.74 -8.99
CA LEU A 45 5.54 -5.16 -9.70
C LEU A 45 5.62 -4.60 -11.12
N VAL A 46 5.64 -5.49 -12.10
CA VAL A 46 6.00 -5.19 -13.49
C VAL A 46 4.82 -5.45 -14.40
N ALA A 47 4.28 -4.35 -14.94
CA ALA A 47 3.25 -4.36 -15.98
C ALA A 47 3.82 -4.89 -17.31
N PRO A 48 2.95 -5.37 -18.23
CA PRO A 48 3.37 -5.75 -19.58
C PRO A 48 4.15 -4.61 -20.28
N GLN A 49 5.28 -4.96 -20.90
CA GLN A 49 6.20 -3.95 -21.45
C GLN A 49 5.61 -3.19 -22.64
N ASP A 50 4.65 -3.78 -23.35
CA ASP A 50 3.93 -3.19 -24.47
C ASP A 50 2.83 -2.19 -24.05
N TRP A 51 2.53 -2.09 -22.75
CA TRP A 51 1.53 -1.15 -22.22
C TRP A 51 2.14 0.23 -22.02
N LEU A 52 2.19 0.99 -23.12
CA LEU A 52 2.84 2.31 -23.15
C LEU A 52 2.09 3.41 -22.37
N PHE A 53 0.86 3.15 -21.92
CA PHE A 53 0.16 4.04 -20.98
C PHE A 53 0.76 3.97 -19.57
N VAL A 54 1.55 2.93 -19.28
CA VAL A 54 2.27 2.73 -18.02
C VAL A 54 3.71 3.21 -18.17
N SER A 55 4.16 4.00 -17.21
CA SER A 55 5.53 4.54 -17.18
C SER A 55 6.53 3.47 -16.77
N ARG A 56 7.83 3.68 -17.06
CA ARG A 56 8.92 2.79 -16.60
C ARG A 56 8.86 2.57 -15.09
N ALA A 57 8.76 3.67 -14.34
CA ALA A 57 8.26 3.71 -12.98
C ALA A 57 7.03 4.62 -12.98
N HIS A 58 5.89 4.09 -12.56
CA HIS A 58 4.60 4.77 -12.63
C HIS A 58 4.08 5.16 -11.25
N LEU A 59 4.07 4.20 -10.32
CA LEU A 59 3.73 4.44 -8.92
C LEU A 59 4.97 4.17 -8.05
N GLU A 60 5.16 5.02 -7.05
CA GLU A 60 6.16 4.82 -6.01
C GLU A 60 5.48 4.87 -4.65
N PHE A 61 5.61 3.77 -3.91
CA PHE A 61 5.26 3.67 -2.50
C PHE A 61 6.52 3.89 -1.69
N ARG A 62 6.47 4.83 -0.76
CA ARG A 62 7.60 5.13 0.12
C ARG A 62 7.16 5.12 1.57
N CYS A 63 7.91 4.42 2.41
CA CYS A 63 7.76 4.49 3.85
C CYS A 63 8.49 5.74 4.39
N GLY A 64 7.73 6.62 5.02
CA GLY A 64 8.27 7.82 5.67
C GLY A 64 8.94 7.51 7.01
N PRO A 65 9.62 8.50 7.61
CA PRO A 65 10.33 8.33 8.89
C PRO A 65 9.43 7.96 10.08
N GLY A 66 8.11 8.17 9.96
CA GLY A 66 7.13 7.79 10.99
C GLY A 66 6.42 6.46 10.73
N GLY A 67 6.93 5.60 9.81
CA GLY A 67 6.30 4.32 9.43
C GLY A 67 5.07 4.45 8.53
N GLY A 68 4.59 5.68 8.30
CA GLY A 68 3.48 5.97 7.38
C GLY A 68 3.90 5.81 5.91
N TRP A 69 3.03 5.23 5.10
CA TRP A 69 3.25 5.04 3.68
C TRP A 69 2.62 6.15 2.85
N THR A 70 3.32 6.57 1.82
CA THR A 70 2.80 7.48 0.80
C THR A 70 2.90 6.83 -0.56
N VAL A 71 1.92 7.07 -1.42
CA VAL A 71 1.95 6.70 -2.84
C VAL A 71 2.09 7.94 -3.70
N THR A 72 2.97 7.91 -4.68
CA THR A 72 3.18 9.00 -5.63
C THR A 72 2.96 8.51 -7.05
N TRP A 73 2.15 9.24 -7.82
CA TRP A 73 2.11 9.05 -9.27
C TRP A 73 3.30 9.77 -9.90
N LEU A 74 4.35 9.02 -10.23
CA LEU A 74 5.57 9.60 -10.80
C LEU A 74 5.30 10.17 -12.19
N ARG A 75 5.90 11.33 -12.46
CA ARG A 75 5.93 11.90 -13.80
C ARG A 75 6.87 11.09 -14.67
N GLY A 76 6.31 10.45 -15.70
CA GLY A 76 7.04 9.82 -16.77
C GLY A 76 7.66 10.84 -17.73
N SER A 77 8.13 10.35 -18.88
CA SER A 77 8.82 11.17 -19.88
C SER A 77 7.92 12.13 -20.67
N ARG A 78 6.59 11.99 -20.56
CA ARG A 78 5.60 12.83 -21.24
C ARG A 78 5.04 13.88 -20.28
N PRO A 79 4.79 15.12 -20.74
CA PRO A 79 4.17 16.17 -19.93
C PRO A 79 2.71 15.85 -19.60
N GLU A 80 2.01 15.16 -20.50
CA GLU A 80 0.63 14.71 -20.30
C GLU A 80 0.58 13.18 -20.16
N PRO A 81 -0.17 12.66 -19.16
CA PRO A 81 -0.28 11.23 -18.95
C PRO A 81 -1.22 10.59 -20.00
N SER A 82 -0.84 9.41 -20.47
CA SER A 82 -1.68 8.56 -21.33
C SER A 82 -2.60 7.63 -20.52
N SER A 83 -2.57 7.74 -19.20
CA SER A 83 -3.41 6.99 -18.25
C SER A 83 -4.12 7.95 -17.29
N GLU A 84 -5.13 7.43 -16.59
CA GLU A 84 -5.74 8.04 -15.41
C GLU A 84 -5.45 7.16 -14.20
N THR A 85 -5.13 7.77 -13.06
CA THR A 85 -4.91 7.04 -11.80
C THR A 85 -5.96 7.44 -10.78
N ARG A 86 -6.57 6.43 -10.15
CA ARG A 86 -7.55 6.61 -9.08
C ARG A 86 -7.14 5.78 -7.88
N VAL A 87 -7.47 6.27 -6.69
CA VAL A 87 -7.29 5.58 -5.42
C VAL A 87 -8.65 5.33 -4.82
N GLU A 88 -8.92 4.08 -4.46
CA GLU A 88 -10.10 3.66 -3.74
C GLU A 88 -9.69 3.26 -2.33
N SER A 89 -10.17 4.01 -1.33
CA SER A 89 -9.81 3.78 0.06
C SER A 89 -11.01 4.08 0.95
N GLN A 90 -11.31 3.19 1.90
CA GLN A 90 -12.42 3.37 2.85
C GLN A 90 -13.79 3.64 2.18
N GLY A 91 -13.99 3.14 0.96
CA GLY A 91 -15.22 3.33 0.17
C GLY A 91 -15.29 4.66 -0.60
N GLU A 92 -14.24 5.49 -0.56
CA GLU A 92 -14.13 6.70 -1.35
C GLU A 92 -13.20 6.49 -2.55
N VAL A 93 -13.63 6.96 -3.73
CA VAL A 93 -12.82 6.97 -4.96
C VAL A 93 -12.30 8.38 -5.20
N ARG A 94 -10.98 8.53 -5.19
CA ARG A 94 -10.29 9.82 -5.39
C ARG A 94 -9.38 9.76 -6.61
N PRO A 95 -9.48 10.71 -7.57
CA PRO A 95 -8.48 10.83 -8.62
C PRO A 95 -7.14 11.27 -8.04
N LEU A 96 -6.05 10.63 -8.45
CA LEU A 96 -4.69 11.04 -8.13
C LEU A 96 -4.16 11.85 -9.31
N ALA A 97 -3.71 13.09 -9.09
CA ALA A 97 -3.17 13.91 -10.17
C ALA A 97 -1.74 13.49 -10.55
N TYR A 98 -1.33 13.84 -11.76
CA TYR A 98 -0.02 13.45 -12.29
C TYR A 98 1.14 14.19 -11.61
N GLY A 99 1.99 13.46 -10.89
CA GLY A 99 3.00 14.01 -9.99
C GLY A 99 2.51 14.25 -8.56
N GLU A 100 1.26 13.88 -8.24
CA GLU A 100 0.73 14.01 -6.88
C GLU A 100 1.22 12.87 -5.98
N THR A 101 1.46 13.23 -4.72
CA THR A 101 1.71 12.30 -3.62
C THR A 101 0.49 12.29 -2.70
N TRP A 102 0.00 11.10 -2.37
CA TRP A 102 -1.06 10.89 -1.39
C TRP A 102 -0.56 10.04 -0.23
N ALA A 103 -0.96 10.41 0.99
CA ALA A 103 -0.65 9.65 2.18
C ALA A 103 -1.69 8.53 2.36
N LEU A 104 -1.22 7.29 2.47
CA LEU A 104 -2.09 6.15 2.70
C LEU A 104 -2.54 6.16 4.18
N PRO A 105 -3.84 6.05 4.46
CA PRO A 105 -4.32 5.86 5.82
C PRO A 105 -3.72 4.58 6.43
N PRO A 106 -3.25 4.60 7.68
CA PRO A 106 -2.75 3.40 8.35
C PRO A 106 -3.88 2.39 8.57
N ALA A 107 -3.53 1.12 8.81
CA ALA A 107 -4.49 0.08 9.18
C ALA A 107 -5.64 -0.08 8.16
N THR A 108 -5.36 0.15 6.89
CA THR A 108 -6.38 0.26 5.83
C THR A 108 -5.97 -0.58 4.63
N ALA A 109 -6.98 -1.15 3.99
CA ALA A 109 -6.87 -1.71 2.65
C ALA A 109 -7.55 -0.80 1.63
N GLY A 110 -7.05 -0.85 0.40
CA GLY A 110 -7.63 -0.13 -0.72
C GLY A 110 -7.08 -0.62 -2.05
N GLU A 111 -7.42 0.07 -3.12
CA GLU A 111 -6.98 -0.25 -4.46
C GLU A 111 -6.52 1.02 -5.19
N LEU A 112 -5.45 0.92 -5.97
CA LEU A 112 -5.11 1.91 -6.98
C LEU A 112 -5.41 1.35 -8.37
N VAL A 113 -6.16 2.11 -9.15
CA VAL A 113 -6.52 1.76 -10.53
C VAL A 113 -5.81 2.70 -11.48
N VAL A 114 -4.97 2.14 -12.36
CA VAL A 114 -4.36 2.85 -13.49
C VAL A 114 -5.08 2.41 -14.76
N GLN A 115 -5.88 3.32 -15.33
CA GLN A 115 -6.68 3.06 -16.52
C GLN A 115 -6.03 3.69 -17.76
N ASP A 116 -5.96 2.94 -18.85
CA ASP A 116 -5.60 3.48 -20.16
C ASP A 116 -6.68 4.45 -20.65
N ARG A 117 -6.30 5.67 -21.05
CA ARG A 117 -7.26 6.66 -21.59
C ARG A 117 -7.71 6.32 -23.01
N SER A 118 -6.96 5.47 -23.70
CA SER A 118 -7.17 5.11 -25.10
C SER A 118 -7.82 3.74 -25.30
N GLY A 119 -8.04 2.96 -24.23
CA GLY A 119 -8.52 1.60 -24.34
C GLY A 119 -9.01 0.99 -23.03
N PRO A 120 -9.50 -0.27 -23.07
CA PRO A 120 -10.09 -0.93 -21.91
C PRO A 120 -9.05 -1.51 -20.94
N ARG A 121 -7.76 -1.27 -21.16
CA ARG A 121 -6.69 -1.89 -20.38
C ARG A 121 -6.54 -1.17 -19.04
N SER A 122 -6.35 -1.94 -17.98
CA SER A 122 -6.14 -1.39 -16.64
C SER A 122 -5.15 -2.20 -15.83
N ILE A 123 -4.52 -1.52 -14.87
CA ILE A 123 -3.77 -2.16 -13.78
C ILE A 123 -4.51 -1.83 -12.50
N HIS A 124 -4.79 -2.87 -11.72
CA HIS A 124 -5.37 -2.77 -10.40
C HIS A 124 -4.29 -3.15 -9.39
N VAL A 125 -4.05 -2.31 -8.41
CA VAL A 125 -3.06 -2.50 -7.36
C VAL A 125 -3.77 -2.46 -6.03
N GLY A 126 -4.16 -3.62 -5.53
CA GLY A 126 -4.63 -3.77 -4.16
C GLY A 126 -3.48 -3.52 -3.18
N TYR A 127 -3.73 -2.76 -2.13
CA TYR A 127 -2.80 -2.57 -1.02
C TYR A 127 -3.45 -2.92 0.30
N TYR A 128 -2.64 -3.46 1.21
CA TYR A 128 -3.01 -3.65 2.60
C TYR A 128 -1.90 -3.10 3.49
N LEU A 129 -2.29 -2.20 4.41
CA LEU A 129 -1.42 -1.66 5.44
C LEU A 129 -1.77 -2.28 6.77
N GLU A 130 -0.83 -3.07 7.31
CA GLU A 130 -0.95 -3.53 8.67
C GLU A 130 -0.82 -2.33 9.62
N SER A 131 -1.70 -2.27 10.62
CA SER A 131 -1.53 -1.36 11.74
C SER A 131 -0.18 -1.66 12.38
N GLY A 132 0.79 -0.76 12.26
CA GLY A 132 1.97 -0.81 13.13
C GLY A 132 1.43 -0.93 14.55
N THR A 133 1.75 -2.04 15.22
CA THR A 133 1.16 -2.39 16.51
C THR A 133 1.55 -1.27 17.47
N GLY A 134 0.68 -0.28 17.62
CA GLY A 134 0.80 0.70 18.68
C GLY A 134 0.81 -0.11 19.95
N GLY A 135 1.94 -0.14 20.64
CA GLY A 135 2.07 -0.76 21.95
C GLY A 135 0.97 -0.22 22.83
N THR A 136 -0.11 -0.97 22.97
CA THR A 136 -1.08 -0.77 24.02
C THR A 136 -0.29 -1.00 25.31
N GLY A 137 -0.20 0.07 26.07
CA GLY A 137 0.71 0.21 27.19
C GLY A 137 0.70 -1.01 28.11
N GLY A 138 1.89 -1.34 28.60
CA GLY A 138 2.02 -2.12 29.82
C GLY A 138 1.17 -1.46 30.89
N THR A 139 0.00 -2.04 31.15
CA THR A 139 -0.69 -1.81 32.40
C THR A 139 0.20 -2.43 33.45
N GLY A 140 0.92 -1.55 34.15
CA GLY A 140 1.72 -1.89 35.30
C GLY A 140 0.92 -2.80 36.20
N ARG A 141 1.40 -4.03 36.35
CA ARG A 141 0.97 -4.95 37.39
C ARG A 141 1.13 -4.20 38.72
N PRO A 142 0.06 -3.90 39.48
CA PRO A 142 0.27 -3.45 40.85
C PRO A 142 0.92 -4.61 41.58
N GLY A 143 2.19 -4.41 41.96
CA GLY A 143 2.89 -5.31 42.86
C GLY A 143 2.05 -5.48 44.10
N GLY A 144 1.61 -6.71 44.36
CA GLY A 144 1.09 -7.06 45.67
C GLY A 144 2.23 -7.00 46.68
N PRO A 145 2.07 -6.32 47.82
CA PRO A 145 2.64 -6.79 49.06
C PRO A 145 1.66 -7.85 49.60
N GLY A 146 2.06 -9.11 49.70
CA GLY A 146 2.93 -9.52 50.79
C GLY A 146 2.04 -10.02 51.91
N GLY A 147 1.61 -11.28 51.80
CA GLY A 147 0.93 -11.96 52.89
C GLY A 147 1.88 -12.06 54.08
N THR A 148 1.45 -11.54 55.22
CA THR A 148 1.96 -11.94 56.53
C THR A 148 0.84 -12.66 57.26
N GLY A 149 0.88 -13.99 57.21
CA GLY A 149 0.26 -14.79 58.25
C GLY A 149 1.09 -14.73 59.52
N GLY A 150 0.46 -14.96 60.67
CA GLY A 150 1.18 -15.30 61.90
C GLY A 150 0.59 -14.74 63.19
N ALA A 151 -0.34 -15.52 63.76
CA ALA A 151 -0.43 -15.89 65.17
C ALA A 151 -0.22 -14.85 66.29
N GLY A 152 -1.23 -14.73 67.15
CA GLY A 152 -1.10 -14.17 68.49
C GLY A 152 -2.39 -14.33 69.30
N GLY A 153 -2.60 -15.52 69.85
CA GLY A 153 -3.57 -15.71 70.94
C GLY A 153 -2.90 -15.46 72.28
N ALA A 154 -3.61 -14.79 73.19
CA ALA A 154 -3.63 -14.98 74.66
C ALA A 154 -4.26 -13.74 75.31
N GLY A 155 -5.26 -13.96 76.16
CA GLY A 155 -5.95 -12.94 76.96
C GLY A 155 -7.37 -13.34 77.25
#